data_AF-A0A1G2QHH3-F1
#
_entry.id   AF-A0A1G2QHH3-F1
#
_cell.length_a   1.000
_cell.length_b   1.000
_cell.length_c   1.000
_cell.angle_alpha   90.00
_cell.angle_beta   90.00
_cell.angle_gamma   90.00
#
_symmetry.space_group_name_H-M   'P 1'
#
loop_
_entity.id
_entity.type
_entity.pdbx_description
1 polymer ?
#
loop_
_entity_poly.entity_id
_entity_poly.type
_entity_poly.pdbx_seq_one_letter_code
_entity_poly.pdbx_strand_id
1 'polypeptide(L)'
;MKKLSVILAIIILIIVGGGVIYASTKDSQVFDVFYSPEVRKHREIARLQKKFFPESISGYILSSRDLDKIRVEDEECSEMRYDIDSSSGTQDRREVCIQEILGEYRQSGGNTIIFVHLAHYTKGSEVSKELTEKFVKKEKLGTFSVFHWEPHEIGWFPSSSFNLINIQEGTWELDGSGGENYRYLLPADGNNPVLQYYLQKYPPAS
;
A
#
# COMPACT_ATOMS: atom_id res chain seq x y z
N MET A 1 -56.40 -5.98 15.88
CA MET A 1 -55.09 -5.60 16.48
C MET A 1 -53.91 -6.42 15.95
N LYS A 2 -53.94 -7.76 15.93
CA LYS A 2 -52.79 -8.60 15.50
C LYS A 2 -52.27 -8.36 14.05
N LYS A 3 -53.15 -8.03 13.09
CA LYS A 3 -52.74 -7.79 11.68
C LYS A 3 -51.92 -6.52 11.49
N LEU A 4 -52.20 -5.46 12.26
CA LEU A 4 -51.48 -4.19 12.18
C LEU A 4 -50.04 -4.33 12.68
N SER A 5 -49.85 -5.11 13.76
CA SER A 5 -48.54 -5.41 14.34
C SER A 5 -47.64 -6.20 13.40
N VAL A 6 -48.20 -7.14 12.62
CA VAL A 6 -47.45 -7.93 11.63
C VAL A 6 -47.04 -7.08 10.44
N ILE A 7 -47.93 -6.22 9.93
CA ILE A 7 -47.61 -5.31 8.81
C ILE A 7 -46.50 -4.33 9.22
N LEU A 8 -46.58 -3.77 10.44
CA LEU A 8 -45.56 -2.87 10.95
C LEU A 8 -44.19 -3.56 11.09
N ALA A 9 -44.17 -4.81 11.55
CA ALA A 9 -42.93 -5.60 11.66
C ALA A 9 -42.28 -5.88 10.30
N ILE A 10 -43.09 -6.17 9.27
CA ILE A 10 -42.59 -6.37 7.89
C ILE A 10 -42.03 -5.07 7.31
N ILE A 11 -42.70 -3.93 7.53
CA ILE A 11 -42.21 -2.63 7.07
C ILE A 11 -40.87 -2.28 7.74
N ILE A 12 -40.75 -2.50 9.04
CA ILE A 12 -39.49 -2.28 9.77
C ILE A 12 -38.38 -3.20 9.24
N LEU A 13 -38.67 -4.48 8.98
CA LEU A 13 -37.71 -5.42 8.38
C LEU A 13 -37.26 -4.98 6.97
N ILE A 14 -38.16 -4.43 6.16
CA ILE A 14 -37.81 -3.92 4.82
C ILE A 14 -36.99 -2.62 4.92
N ILE A 15 -37.31 -1.73 5.86
CA ILE A 15 -36.55 -0.48 6.07
C ILE A 15 -35.15 -0.78 6.63
N VAL A 16 -35.05 -1.67 7.61
CA VAL A 16 -33.77 -2.07 8.21
C VAL A 16 -32.96 -2.92 7.22
N GLY A 17 -33.58 -3.91 6.57
CA GLY A 17 -32.92 -4.73 5.56
C GLY A 17 -32.49 -3.92 4.34
N GLY A 18 -33.36 -3.04 3.84
CA GLY A 18 -33.05 -2.11 2.75
C GLY A 18 -31.99 -1.09 3.12
N GLY A 19 -31.99 -0.57 4.36
CA GLY A 19 -30.97 0.34 4.87
C GLY A 19 -29.60 -0.31 5.05
N VAL A 20 -29.56 -1.57 5.51
CA VAL A 20 -28.32 -2.37 5.62
C VAL A 20 -27.78 -2.73 4.24
N ILE A 21 -28.65 -3.12 3.30
CA ILE A 21 -28.24 -3.37 1.90
C ILE A 21 -27.71 -2.08 1.29
N TYR A 22 -28.43 -0.96 1.41
CA TYR A 22 -28.01 0.34 0.88
C TYR A 22 -26.65 0.79 1.44
N ALA A 23 -26.46 0.69 2.77
CA ALA A 23 -25.20 1.02 3.44
C ALA A 23 -24.04 0.10 3.00
N SER A 24 -24.31 -1.20 2.78
CA SER A 24 -23.30 -2.14 2.26
C SER A 24 -22.99 -1.95 0.77
N THR A 25 -23.97 -1.49 -0.02
CA THR A 25 -23.83 -1.28 -1.47
C THR A 25 -23.15 0.03 -1.84
N LYS A 26 -23.13 1.03 -0.94
CA LYS A 26 -22.50 2.32 -1.22
C LYS A 26 -21.01 2.19 -1.54
N ASP A 27 -20.33 1.15 -1.03
CA ASP A 27 -18.90 0.90 -1.28
C ASP A 27 -18.64 -0.21 -2.33
N SER A 28 -19.61 -0.59 -3.15
CA SER A 28 -19.39 -1.60 -4.21
C SER A 28 -18.89 -0.96 -5.52
N GLN A 29 -17.90 -1.59 -6.14
CA GLN A 29 -17.35 -1.22 -7.47
C GLN A 29 -18.42 -1.17 -8.57
N VAL A 30 -19.48 -1.99 -8.44
CA VAL A 30 -20.53 -2.09 -9.45
C VAL A 30 -21.29 -0.77 -9.63
N PHE A 31 -21.35 0.05 -8.59
CA PHE A 31 -22.03 1.35 -8.64
C PHE A 31 -21.14 2.48 -9.14
N ASP A 32 -19.84 2.25 -9.32
CA ASP A 32 -18.89 3.28 -9.77
C ASP A 32 -19.27 3.82 -11.18
N VAL A 33 -19.98 3.02 -12.00
CA VAL A 33 -20.49 3.42 -13.32
C VAL A 33 -21.45 4.62 -13.26
N PHE A 34 -22.10 4.86 -12.13
CA PHE A 34 -23.08 5.95 -11.96
C PHE A 34 -22.47 7.27 -11.45
N TYR A 35 -21.16 7.31 -11.20
CA TYR A 35 -20.48 8.46 -10.61
C TYR A 35 -19.52 9.12 -11.60
N SER A 36 -19.21 10.41 -11.36
CA SER A 36 -18.18 11.12 -12.14
C SER A 36 -16.80 10.48 -11.95
N PRO A 37 -15.86 10.67 -12.89
CA PRO A 37 -14.50 10.16 -12.77
C PRO A 37 -13.83 10.54 -11.45
N GLU A 38 -14.00 11.78 -10.96
CA GLU A 38 -13.39 12.21 -9.69
C GLU A 38 -13.98 11.44 -8.50
N VAL A 39 -15.31 11.30 -8.45
CA VAL A 39 -15.99 10.57 -7.37
C VAL A 39 -15.63 9.08 -7.40
N ARG A 40 -15.46 8.50 -8.58
CA ARG A 40 -14.98 7.12 -8.74
C ARG A 40 -13.57 6.94 -8.18
N LYS A 41 -12.65 7.84 -8.51
CA LYS A 41 -11.26 7.81 -8.00
C LYS A 41 -11.24 7.90 -6.47
N HIS A 42 -11.99 8.84 -5.88
CA HIS A 42 -12.06 8.97 -4.42
C HIS A 42 -12.67 7.73 -3.74
N ARG A 43 -13.72 7.14 -4.32
CA ARG A 43 -14.32 5.88 -3.82
C ARG A 43 -13.35 4.70 -3.92
N GLU A 44 -12.60 4.61 -5.01
CA GLU A 44 -11.56 3.60 -5.17
C GLU A 44 -10.47 3.74 -4.12
N ILE A 45 -9.96 4.95 -3.91
CA ILE A 45 -8.97 5.24 -2.89
C ILE A 45 -9.49 4.85 -1.50
N ALA A 46 -10.71 5.25 -1.13
CA ALA A 46 -11.31 4.85 0.14
C ALA A 46 -11.41 3.31 0.31
N ARG A 47 -11.71 2.58 -0.76
CA ARG A 47 -11.77 1.11 -0.75
C ARG A 47 -10.38 0.50 -0.58
N LEU A 48 -9.37 1.01 -1.29
CA LEU A 48 -7.98 0.58 -1.18
C LEU A 48 -7.43 0.85 0.23
N GLN A 49 -7.67 2.06 0.75
CA GLN A 49 -7.31 2.45 2.10
C GLN A 49 -7.89 1.47 3.12
N LYS A 50 -9.20 1.26 3.12
CA LYS A 50 -9.88 0.34 4.04
C LYS A 50 -9.39 -1.10 3.94
N LYS A 51 -9.03 -1.54 2.73
CA LYS A 51 -8.57 -2.92 2.48
C LYS A 51 -7.13 -3.15 2.93
N PHE A 52 -6.26 -2.18 2.66
CA PHE A 52 -4.82 -2.39 2.72
C PHE A 52 -4.12 -1.61 3.83
N PHE A 53 -4.63 -0.43 4.21
CA PHE A 53 -4.03 0.51 5.15
C PHE A 53 -4.91 0.72 6.39
N PRO A 54 -4.73 -0.08 7.47
CA PRO A 54 -5.40 0.17 8.73
C PRO A 54 -5.18 1.59 9.23
N GLU A 55 -6.19 2.18 9.86
CA GLU A 55 -6.09 3.54 10.44
C GLU A 55 -5.01 3.64 11.53
N SER A 56 -4.73 2.54 12.23
CA SER A 56 -3.67 2.49 13.23
C SER A 56 -3.02 1.11 13.31
N ILE A 57 -1.72 1.11 13.66
CA ILE A 57 -0.91 -0.08 13.90
C ILE A 57 -0.02 0.21 15.10
N SER A 58 -0.31 -0.39 16.26
CA SER A 58 0.54 -0.38 17.46
C SER A 58 1.16 0.99 17.80
N GLY A 59 0.33 2.04 17.88
CA GLY A 59 0.77 3.41 18.22
C GLY A 59 1.16 4.28 17.02
N TYR A 60 1.18 3.73 15.81
CA TYR A 60 1.27 4.49 14.57
C TYR A 60 -0.12 4.75 14.01
N ILE A 61 -0.32 5.95 13.44
CA ILE A 61 -1.58 6.41 12.86
C ILE A 61 -1.36 6.73 11.39
N LEU A 62 -2.26 6.28 10.52
CA LEU A 62 -2.24 6.63 9.10
C LEU A 62 -2.46 8.14 8.95
N SER A 63 -1.49 8.81 8.34
CA SER A 63 -1.42 10.26 8.20
C SER A 63 -2.63 10.79 7.42
N SER A 64 -3.28 11.81 7.96
CA SER A 64 -4.36 12.54 7.27
C SER A 64 -3.88 13.77 6.53
N ARG A 65 -2.58 13.85 6.22
CA ARG A 65 -1.98 14.97 5.49
C ARG A 65 -2.55 15.05 4.07
N ASP A 66 -2.65 13.90 3.41
CA ASP A 66 -3.41 13.78 2.17
C ASP A 66 -4.90 13.65 2.53
N LEU A 67 -5.78 14.38 1.84
CA LEU A 67 -7.24 14.31 2.06
C LEU A 67 -7.76 12.87 2.01
N ASP A 68 -7.09 12.04 1.20
CA ASP A 68 -7.41 10.66 0.95
C ASP A 68 -6.59 9.67 1.80
N LYS A 69 -5.69 10.17 2.67
CA LYS A 69 -4.76 9.43 3.57
C LYS A 69 -3.73 8.51 2.90
N ILE A 70 -4.05 8.03 1.70
CA ILE A 70 -3.17 7.28 0.83
C ILE A 70 -3.10 7.99 -0.53
N ARG A 71 -2.04 7.73 -1.28
CA ARG A 71 -1.89 8.15 -2.67
C ARG A 71 -1.89 6.93 -3.57
N VAL A 72 -2.57 7.04 -4.70
CA VAL A 72 -2.50 6.06 -5.79
C VAL A 72 -1.82 6.80 -6.93
N GLU A 73 -0.57 6.44 -7.20
CA GLU A 73 0.18 7.02 -8.30
C GLU A 73 -0.35 6.46 -9.62
N ASP A 74 -0.24 7.27 -10.66
CA ASP A 74 -0.56 6.80 -12.01
C ASP A 74 0.47 5.74 -12.44
N GLU A 75 0.11 4.92 -13.42
CA GLU A 75 1.03 3.90 -13.92
C GLU A 75 2.26 4.56 -14.57
N GLU A 76 3.45 4.20 -14.10
CA GLU A 76 4.71 4.65 -14.65
C GLU A 76 5.41 3.49 -15.37
N CYS A 77 5.82 3.72 -16.62
CA CYS A 77 6.58 2.75 -17.41
C CYS A 77 8.01 3.23 -17.63
N SER A 78 8.97 2.34 -17.39
CA SER A 78 10.40 2.60 -17.63
C SER A 78 11.04 1.46 -18.41
N GLU A 79 12.02 1.80 -19.26
CA GLU A 79 12.83 0.81 -19.96
C GLU A 79 14.05 0.45 -19.09
N MET A 80 14.09 -0.79 -18.61
CA MET A 80 15.26 -1.35 -17.94
C MET A 80 16.28 -1.81 -18.98
N ARG A 81 17.53 -1.38 -18.78
CA ARG A 81 18.67 -1.77 -19.63
C ARG A 81 19.71 -2.47 -18.78
N TYR A 82 20.15 -3.65 -19.21
CA TYR A 82 21.29 -4.31 -18.59
C TYR A 82 22.13 -5.05 -19.63
N ASP A 83 23.44 -5.04 -19.40
CA ASP A 83 24.39 -5.75 -20.24
C ASP A 83 24.25 -7.25 -19.96
N ILE A 84 23.88 -8.02 -20.99
CA ILE A 84 23.81 -9.49 -20.91
C ILE A 84 25.23 -10.05 -20.80
N ASP A 85 26.16 -9.41 -21.50
CA ASP A 85 27.57 -9.74 -21.53
C ASP A 85 28.37 -8.46 -21.74
N SER A 86 29.12 -8.07 -20.70
CA SER A 86 29.94 -6.87 -20.69
C SER A 86 31.06 -6.89 -21.74
N SER A 87 31.38 -8.05 -22.31
CA SER A 87 32.39 -8.19 -23.35
C SER A 87 31.86 -8.08 -24.78
N SER A 88 30.56 -8.36 -25.01
CA SER A 88 29.93 -8.24 -26.34
C SER A 88 29.15 -6.94 -26.56
N GLY A 89 28.88 -6.16 -25.50
CA GLY A 89 28.09 -4.92 -25.59
C GLY A 89 26.61 -5.15 -25.92
N THR A 90 26.14 -6.40 -25.79
CA THR A 90 24.74 -6.75 -26.05
C THR A 90 23.88 -6.36 -24.86
N GLN A 91 22.93 -5.44 -25.07
CA GLN A 91 21.99 -4.97 -24.06
C GLN A 91 20.64 -5.66 -24.22
N ASP A 92 20.12 -6.22 -23.13
CA ASP A 92 18.69 -6.55 -23.06
C ASP A 92 17.92 -5.27 -22.72
N ARG A 93 16.78 -5.08 -23.39
CA ARG A 93 15.86 -3.97 -23.13
C ARG A 93 14.51 -4.53 -22.80
N ARG A 94 14.06 -4.31 -21.57
CA ARG A 94 12.76 -4.80 -21.11
C ARG A 94 12.01 -3.66 -20.43
N GLU A 95 10.74 -3.51 -20.78
CA GLU A 95 9.85 -2.50 -20.21
C GLU A 95 9.23 -3.01 -18.91
N VAL A 96 9.24 -2.16 -17.89
CA VAL A 96 8.63 -2.40 -16.59
C VAL A 96 7.62 -1.28 -16.33
N CYS A 97 6.37 -1.66 -16.08
CA CYS A 97 5.30 -0.72 -15.73
C CYS A 97 4.78 -1.02 -14.33
N ILE A 98 4.72 0.01 -13.49
CA ILE A 98 4.39 -0.07 -12.07
C ILE A 98 3.29 0.93 -11.72
N GLN A 99 2.34 0.48 -10.92
CA GLN A 99 1.40 1.33 -10.21
C GLN A 99 1.63 1.17 -8.71
N GLU A 100 1.71 2.28 -7.98
CA GLU A 100 1.97 2.28 -6.54
C GLU A 100 0.80 2.82 -5.74
N ILE A 101 0.58 2.22 -4.58
CA ILE A 101 -0.29 2.75 -3.53
C ILE A 101 0.58 3.06 -2.32
N LEU A 102 0.60 4.32 -1.91
CA LEU A 102 1.45 4.82 -0.83
C LEU A 102 0.61 5.19 0.37
N GLY A 103 1.05 4.78 1.56
CA GLY A 103 0.52 5.25 2.84
C GLY A 103 1.64 5.71 3.76
N GLU A 104 1.39 6.76 4.52
CA GLU A 104 2.32 7.31 5.51
C GLU A 104 1.76 7.05 6.91
N TYR A 105 2.51 6.36 7.77
CA TYR A 105 2.20 6.19 9.17
C TYR A 105 3.08 7.07 10.03
N ARG A 106 2.48 7.84 10.96
CA ARG A 106 3.20 8.65 11.94
C ARG A 106 3.08 8.04 13.33
N GLN A 107 4.17 7.99 14.08
CA GLN A 107 4.13 7.56 15.48
C GLN A 107 3.39 8.59 16.33
N SER A 108 2.40 8.15 17.11
CA SER A 108 1.68 9.03 18.03
C SER A 108 2.62 9.61 19.09
N GLY A 109 2.78 10.93 19.11
CA GLY A 109 3.64 11.64 20.07
C GLY A 109 5.15 11.50 19.82
N GLY A 110 5.54 10.97 18.66
CA GLY A 110 6.94 10.87 18.22
C GLY A 110 7.17 11.60 16.90
N ASN A 111 8.41 11.48 16.40
CA ASN A 111 8.81 12.01 15.10
C ASN A 111 9.11 10.91 14.07
N THR A 112 8.95 9.63 14.43
CA THR A 112 9.13 8.52 13.50
C THR A 112 7.99 8.46 12.49
N ILE A 113 8.34 8.24 11.23
CA ILE A 113 7.42 8.04 10.12
C ILE A 113 7.77 6.76 9.40
N ILE A 114 6.75 6.10 8.85
CA ILE A 114 6.88 4.87 8.08
C ILE A 114 6.10 5.04 6.79
N PHE A 115 6.79 4.99 5.66
CA PHE A 115 6.15 4.94 4.35
C PHE A 115 5.96 3.49 3.95
N VAL A 116 4.76 3.16 3.48
CA VAL A 116 4.41 1.84 2.98
C VAL A 116 4.01 1.98 1.52
N HIS A 117 4.76 1.34 0.63
CA HIS A 117 4.50 1.30 -0.79
C HIS A 117 4.03 -0.12 -1.15
N LEU A 118 2.85 -0.20 -1.73
CA LEU A 118 2.27 -1.42 -2.27
C LEU A 118 2.27 -1.31 -3.78
N ALA A 119 3.16 -2.03 -4.43
CA ALA A 119 3.42 -1.91 -5.86
C ALA A 119 2.81 -3.08 -6.65
N HIS A 120 2.13 -2.73 -7.73
CA HIS A 120 1.58 -3.65 -8.72
C HIS A 120 2.30 -3.44 -10.05
N TYR A 121 2.97 -4.47 -10.55
CA TYR A 121 3.56 -4.45 -11.88
C TYR A 121 2.52 -4.88 -12.89
N THR A 122 2.13 -3.99 -13.78
CA THR A 122 1.25 -4.32 -14.92
C THR A 122 2.04 -4.92 -16.07
N LYS A 123 3.37 -4.70 -16.09
CA LYS A 123 4.30 -5.30 -17.05
C LYS A 123 5.70 -5.46 -16.45
N GLY A 124 6.42 -6.52 -16.82
CA GLY A 124 7.84 -6.69 -16.51
C GLY A 124 8.17 -7.04 -15.04
N SER A 125 7.21 -7.62 -14.31
CA SER A 125 7.37 -7.96 -12.88
C SER A 125 8.53 -8.93 -12.63
N GLU A 126 8.71 -9.88 -13.53
CA GLU A 126 9.75 -10.90 -13.53
C GLU A 126 11.13 -10.29 -13.74
N VAL A 127 11.22 -9.25 -14.57
CA VAL A 127 12.46 -8.52 -14.83
C VAL A 127 12.88 -7.75 -13.58
N SER A 128 11.94 -7.02 -12.96
CA SER A 128 12.22 -6.29 -11.72
C SER A 128 12.68 -7.24 -10.61
N LYS A 129 12.02 -8.41 -10.47
CA LYS A 129 12.42 -9.43 -9.52
C LYS A 129 13.81 -9.99 -9.81
N GLU A 130 14.09 -10.38 -11.05
CA GLU A 130 15.39 -10.91 -11.47
C GLU A 130 16.53 -9.92 -11.17
N LEU A 131 16.35 -8.66 -11.57
CA LEU A 131 17.35 -7.61 -11.35
C LEU A 131 17.55 -7.34 -9.85
N THR A 132 16.48 -7.26 -9.08
CA THR A 132 16.56 -7.09 -7.62
C THR A 132 17.33 -8.24 -6.99
N GLU A 133 17.01 -9.48 -7.33
CA GLU A 133 17.70 -10.66 -6.80
C GLU A 133 19.17 -10.75 -7.21
N LYS A 134 19.53 -10.17 -8.35
CA LYS A 134 20.91 -10.12 -8.85
C LYS A 134 21.76 -9.05 -8.16
N PHE A 135 21.20 -7.88 -7.90
CA PHE A 135 21.95 -6.71 -7.42
C PHE A 135 21.79 -6.44 -5.91
N VAL A 136 20.75 -6.97 -5.29
CA VAL A 136 20.41 -6.68 -3.89
C VAL A 136 20.47 -7.97 -3.09
N LYS A 137 21.26 -7.96 -2.02
CA LYS A 137 21.43 -9.13 -1.17
C LYS A 137 20.16 -9.41 -0.38
N LYS A 138 19.70 -10.67 -0.42
CA LYS A 138 18.65 -11.16 0.48
C LYS A 138 19.17 -11.29 1.90
N GLU A 139 18.38 -10.80 2.84
CA GLU A 139 18.63 -10.89 4.28
C GLU A 139 17.48 -11.58 5.00
N LYS A 140 17.74 -12.04 6.22
CA LYS A 140 16.75 -12.72 7.06
C LYS A 140 16.29 -11.78 8.17
N LEU A 141 14.99 -11.56 8.21
CA LEU A 141 14.30 -10.85 9.28
C LEU A 141 13.37 -11.84 9.97
N GLY A 142 13.85 -12.43 11.07
CA GLY A 142 13.25 -13.61 11.66
C GLY A 142 13.27 -14.79 10.66
N THR A 143 12.10 -15.32 10.32
CA THR A 143 11.96 -16.42 9.34
C THR A 143 11.82 -15.92 7.89
N PHE A 144 11.54 -14.64 7.71
CA PHE A 144 11.23 -14.05 6.41
C PHE A 144 12.49 -13.67 5.63
N SER A 145 12.42 -13.81 4.30
CA SER A 145 13.47 -13.32 3.39
C SER A 145 13.07 -11.95 2.87
N VAL A 146 13.91 -10.96 3.09
CA VAL A 146 13.70 -9.57 2.69
C VAL A 146 14.92 -9.02 1.94
N PHE A 147 14.79 -7.84 1.36
CA PHE A 147 15.86 -7.08 0.74
C PHE A 147 16.01 -5.76 1.47
N HIS A 148 17.25 -5.31 1.66
CA HIS A 148 17.55 -3.92 2.00
C HIS A 148 18.02 -3.22 0.72
N TRP A 149 17.16 -2.39 0.13
CA TRP A 149 17.54 -1.58 -1.04
C TRP A 149 18.41 -0.40 -0.62
N GLU A 150 18.00 0.25 0.46
CA GLU A 150 18.76 1.27 1.17
C GLU A 150 18.79 0.95 2.67
N PRO A 151 19.70 1.53 3.47
CA PRO A 151 19.78 1.21 4.90
C PRO A 151 18.45 1.38 5.65
N HIS A 152 17.63 2.34 5.24
CA HIS A 152 16.35 2.69 5.86
C HIS A 152 15.13 2.07 5.17
N GLU A 153 15.36 1.15 4.22
CA GLU A 153 14.35 0.65 3.30
C GLU A 153 14.36 -0.87 3.23
N ILE A 154 13.23 -1.49 3.55
CA ILE A 154 13.04 -2.94 3.54
C ILE A 154 11.93 -3.31 2.57
N GLY A 155 12.22 -4.24 1.66
CA GLY A 155 11.21 -4.76 0.76
C GLY A 155 11.25 -6.24 0.50
N TRP A 156 10.15 -6.73 -0.08
CA TRP A 156 10.00 -8.13 -0.45
C TRP A 156 8.91 -8.32 -1.52
N PHE A 157 9.02 -9.42 -2.26
CA PHE A 157 7.99 -9.89 -3.19
C PHE A 157 7.02 -10.79 -2.42
N PRO A 158 5.78 -10.34 -2.12
CA PRO A 158 4.85 -11.14 -1.34
C PRO A 158 4.27 -12.30 -2.16
N SER A 159 3.69 -13.28 -1.48
CA SER A 159 3.01 -14.43 -2.09
C SER A 159 1.66 -14.10 -2.74
N SER A 160 1.07 -12.91 -2.48
CA SER A 160 -0.23 -12.52 -3.04
C SER A 160 -0.46 -11.00 -3.00
N SER A 161 -1.51 -10.56 -3.71
CA SER A 161 -2.11 -9.21 -3.72
C SER A 161 -1.28 -8.08 -4.35
N PHE A 162 0.03 -8.12 -4.18
CA PHE A 162 0.97 -7.14 -4.74
C PHE A 162 2.15 -7.87 -5.36
N ASN A 163 2.87 -7.20 -6.24
CA ASN A 163 4.10 -7.76 -6.76
C ASN A 163 5.28 -7.37 -5.89
N LEU A 164 5.22 -6.22 -5.22
CA LEU A 164 6.27 -5.72 -4.36
C LEU A 164 5.68 -4.94 -3.18
N ILE A 165 6.25 -5.15 -2.00
CA ILE A 165 6.01 -4.31 -0.84
C ILE A 165 7.34 -3.70 -0.43
N ASN A 166 7.32 -2.39 -0.20
CA ASN A 166 8.46 -1.63 0.27
C ASN A 166 8.06 -0.80 1.48
N ILE A 167 8.89 -0.80 2.52
CA ILE A 167 8.70 -0.03 3.73
C ILE A 167 9.95 0.78 4.02
N GLN A 168 9.78 2.10 4.10
CA GLN A 168 10.84 3.05 4.45
C GLN A 168 10.59 3.59 5.85
N GLU A 169 11.63 3.58 6.68
CA GLU A 169 11.61 4.14 8.03
C GLU A 169 12.37 5.46 8.07
N GLY A 170 11.73 6.51 8.58
CA GLY A 170 12.34 7.84 8.64
C GLY A 170 11.96 8.62 9.88
N THR A 171 12.47 9.84 9.92
CA THR A 171 12.18 10.85 10.93
C THR A 171 11.60 12.08 10.26
N TRP A 172 10.47 12.56 10.75
CA TRP A 172 9.85 13.81 10.35
C TRP A 172 10.30 14.94 11.27
N GLU A 173 10.72 16.06 10.68
CA GLU A 173 11.09 17.28 11.39
C GLU A 173 10.44 18.48 10.71
N LEU A 174 10.19 19.54 11.47
CA LEU A 174 9.82 20.84 10.93
C LEU A 174 11.09 21.67 10.74
N ASP A 175 11.27 22.25 9.57
CA ASP A 175 12.31 23.24 9.34
C ASP A 175 11.97 24.59 10.01
N GLY A 176 12.93 25.52 9.99
CA GLY A 176 12.79 26.84 10.63
C GLY A 176 11.68 27.73 10.04
N SER A 177 11.10 27.35 8.89
CA SER A 177 9.96 28.03 8.25
C SER A 177 8.62 27.33 8.52
N GLY A 178 8.63 26.19 9.23
CA GLY A 178 7.47 25.33 9.42
C GLY A 178 7.22 24.37 8.26
N GLY A 179 8.16 24.25 7.31
CA GLY A 179 8.14 23.25 6.26
C GLY A 179 8.45 21.87 6.81
N GLU A 180 7.73 20.84 6.34
CA GLU A 180 8.01 19.46 6.73
C GLU A 180 9.25 18.94 5.99
N ASN A 181 10.16 18.29 6.70
CA ASN A 181 11.34 17.66 6.16
C ASN A 181 11.44 16.22 6.68
N TYR A 182 11.89 15.31 5.81
CA TYR A 182 12.04 13.89 6.12
C TYR A 182 13.54 13.53 6.13
N ARG A 183 13.96 12.82 7.15
CA ARG A 183 15.35 12.38 7.32
C ARG A 183 15.43 10.88 7.53
N TYR A 184 16.32 10.24 6.79
CA TYR A 184 16.57 8.80 6.87
C TYR A 184 17.89 8.53 7.59
N LEU A 185 17.88 8.75 8.90
CA LEU A 185 19.10 8.78 9.72
C LEU A 185 19.51 7.41 10.25
N LEU A 186 18.55 6.49 10.39
CA LEU A 186 18.74 5.19 11.03
C LEU A 186 18.43 4.07 10.04
N PRO A 187 19.16 2.95 10.11
CA PRO A 187 18.80 1.78 9.34
C PRO A 187 17.49 1.19 9.87
N ALA A 188 16.66 0.67 8.97
CA ALA A 188 15.47 -0.08 9.32
C ALA A 188 15.95 -1.43 9.91
N ASP A 189 15.72 -1.64 11.21
CA ASP A 189 16.20 -2.85 11.91
C ASP A 189 15.19 -4.01 11.82
N GLY A 190 14.03 -3.76 11.23
CA GLY A 190 12.95 -4.72 11.08
C GLY A 190 12.03 -4.86 12.29
N ASN A 191 12.28 -4.18 13.41
CA ASN A 191 11.47 -4.32 14.62
C ASN A 191 10.24 -3.40 14.63
N ASN A 192 10.11 -2.53 13.63
CA ASN A 192 9.01 -1.59 13.55
C ASN A 192 7.64 -2.31 13.47
N PRO A 193 6.64 -1.93 14.31
CA PRO A 193 5.33 -2.57 14.30
C PRO A 193 4.57 -2.48 12.97
N VAL A 194 4.74 -1.38 12.23
CA VAL A 194 4.13 -1.23 10.89
C VAL A 194 4.76 -2.24 9.94
N LEU A 195 6.09 -2.31 9.90
CA LEU A 195 6.80 -3.30 9.09
C LEU A 195 6.36 -4.73 9.44
N GLN A 196 6.35 -5.06 10.71
CA GLN A 196 5.95 -6.39 11.20
C GLN A 196 4.51 -6.73 10.81
N TYR A 197 3.59 -5.76 10.87
CA TYR A 197 2.21 -5.95 10.42
C TYR A 197 2.14 -6.36 8.94
N TYR A 198 2.79 -5.60 8.05
CA TYR A 198 2.75 -5.89 6.61
C TYR A 198 3.48 -7.17 6.25
N LEU A 199 4.62 -7.44 6.90
CA LEU A 199 5.39 -8.66 6.67
C LEU A 199 4.62 -9.92 7.08
N GLN A 200 3.84 -9.86 8.16
CA GLN A 200 2.98 -10.97 8.59
C GLN A 200 1.72 -11.11 7.74
N LYS A 201 1.12 -9.99 7.33
CA LYS A 201 -0.11 -9.99 6.52
C LYS A 201 0.14 -10.41 5.07
N TYR A 202 1.30 -10.05 4.52
CA TYR A 202 1.72 -10.33 3.15
C TYR A 202 3.12 -10.94 3.15
N PRO A 203 3.29 -12.18 3.62
CA PRO A 203 4.62 -12.75 3.75
C PRO A 203 5.32 -12.92 2.39
N PRO A 204 6.66 -12.83 2.35
CA PRO A 204 7.44 -13.09 1.15
C PRO A 204 7.08 -14.44 0.52
N ALA A 205 7.04 -14.47 -0.81
CA ALA A 205 6.93 -15.73 -1.54
C ALA A 205 8.13 -16.64 -1.20
N SER A 206 7.83 -17.93 -0.98
CA SER A 206 8.82 -18.96 -0.66
C SER A 206 9.81 -19.20 -1.79
#